data_AF-A0A4R5XJ59-F1
#
_entry.id   AF-A0A4R5XJ59-F1
#
_cell.length_a   1.000
_cell.length_b   1.000
_cell.length_c   1.000
_cell.angle_alpha   90.00
_cell.angle_beta   90.00
_cell.angle_gamma   90.00
#
_symmetry.space_group_name_H-M   'P 1'
#
loop_
_entity.id
_entity.type
_entity.pdbx_description
1 polymer ?
#
loop_
_entity_poly.entity_id
_entity_poly.type
_entity_poly.pdbx_seq_one_letter_code
_entity_poly.pdbx_strand_id
1 'polypeptide(L)' 'MGKISNFFRNVAIEMRKVSWPKRKELTRYTITVLGTVVFVAIFFAIIDQGINAIINWIL' A
#
# COMPACT_ATOMS: atom_id res chain seq x y z
N MET A 1 -21.71 30.40 9.76
CA MET A 1 -20.97 29.50 8.84
C MET A 1 -19.48 29.87 8.62
N GLY A 2 -18.91 30.90 9.28
CA GLY A 2 -17.48 31.28 9.07
C GLY A 2 -16.42 30.52 9.89
N LYS A 3 -16.79 29.90 11.03
CA LYS A 3 -15.82 29.24 11.93
C LYS A 3 -15.20 27.97 11.32
N ILE A 4 -16.00 27.17 10.61
CA ILE A 4 -15.56 25.91 9.99
C ILE A 4 -14.62 26.19 8.80
N SER A 5 -14.94 27.16 7.95
CA SER A 5 -14.07 27.61 6.86
C SER A 5 -12.70 28.07 7.36
N ASN A 6 -12.69 28.84 8.46
CA ASN A 6 -11.44 29.30 9.06
C ASN A 6 -10.63 28.14 9.69
N PHE A 7 -11.31 27.12 10.25
CA PHE A 7 -10.66 25.93 10.77
C PHE A 7 -9.96 25.13 9.67
N PHE A 8 -10.63 24.83 8.56
CA PHE A 8 -10.01 24.14 7.41
C PHE A 8 -8.84 24.93 6.81
N ARG A 9 -8.95 26.26 6.76
CA ARG A 9 -7.86 27.14 6.32
C ARG A 9 -6.64 27.02 7.23
N ASN A 10 -6.84 27.03 8.55
CA ASN A 10 -5.75 26.87 9.51
C ASN A 10 -5.12 25.46 9.43
N VAL A 11 -5.93 24.41 9.28
CA VAL A 11 -5.45 23.03 9.07
C VAL A 11 -4.62 22.93 7.79
N ALA A 12 -5.05 23.52 6.68
CA ALA A 12 -4.30 23.52 5.43
C ALA A 12 -2.93 24.23 5.56
N ILE A 13 -2.86 25.29 6.37
CA ILE A 13 -1.61 26.01 6.67
C ILE A 13 -0.68 25.13 7.52
N GLU A 14 -1.19 24.45 8.54
CA GLU A 14 -0.40 23.52 9.36
C GLU A 14 0.11 22.32 8.55
N MET A 15 -0.74 21.75 7.69
CA MET A 15 -0.37 20.63 6.80
C MET A 15 0.69 21.03 5.76
N ARG A 16 0.82 22.30 5.41
CA ARG A 16 1.92 22.81 4.58
C ARG A 16 3.25 22.89 5.32
N LYS A 17 3.24 23.01 6.66
CA LYS A 17 4.46 22.98 7.49
C LYS A 17 4.95 21.55 7.74
N VAL A 18 4.09 20.56 7.55
CA VAL A 18 4.47 19.15 7.64
C VAL A 18 5.43 18.82 6.50
N SER A 19 6.57 18.21 6.84
CA SER A 19 7.56 17.73 5.90
C SER A 19 7.03 16.49 5.18
N TRP A 20 6.29 16.69 4.09
CA TRP A 20 5.86 15.59 3.24
C TRP A 20 7.06 14.94 2.55
N PRO A 21 7.06 13.60 2.42
CA PRO A 21 8.13 12.88 1.75
C PRO A 21 8.28 13.34 0.30
N LYS A 22 9.52 13.35 -0.20
CA LYS A 22 9.78 13.78 -1.58
C LYS A 22 9.22 12.75 -2.55
N ARG A 23 8.73 13.21 -3.72
CA ARG A 23 8.14 12.33 -4.76
C ARG A 23 9.01 11.12 -5.09
N LYS A 24 10.34 11.27 -5.11
CA LYS A 24 11.30 10.18 -5.36
C LYS A 24 11.27 9.09 -4.27
N GLU A 25 11.12 9.47 -3.00
CA GLU A 25 11.04 8.53 -1.88
C GLU A 25 9.73 7.75 -1.92
N LEU A 26 8.61 8.44 -2.19
CA LEU A 26 7.31 7.75 -2.38
C LEU A 26 7.41 6.68 -3.47
N THR A 27 7.94 7.04 -4.65
CA THR A 27 8.07 6.06 -5.74
C THR A 27 8.94 4.87 -5.33
N ARG A 28 10.05 5.09 -4.63
CA ARG A 28 10.92 4.00 -4.15
C ARG A 28 10.16 3.08 -3.19
N TYR A 29 9.44 3.65 -2.21
CA TYR A 29 8.65 2.85 -1.27
C TYR A 29 7.54 2.07 -1.97
N THR A 30 6.82 2.69 -2.92
CA THR A 30 5.78 2.00 -3.69
C THR A 30 6.36 0.85 -4.51
N ILE A 31 7.53 1.04 -5.15
CA ILE A 31 8.20 -0.03 -5.90
C ILE A 31 8.62 -1.17 -4.98
N THR A 32 9.18 -0.87 -3.80
CA THR A 32 9.55 -1.91 -2.83
C THR A 32 8.33 -2.71 -2.39
N VAL A 33 7.22 -2.06 -2.05
CA VAL A 33 5.98 -2.73 -1.66
C VAL A 33 5.40 -3.56 -2.81
N LEU A 34 5.39 -3.02 -4.03
CA LEU A 34 4.94 -3.78 -5.21
C LEU A 34 5.81 -5.02 -5.43
N GLY A 35 7.13 -4.89 -5.28
CA GLY A 35 8.05 -6.02 -5.40
C GLY A 35 7.78 -7.13 -4.39
N THR A 36 7.56 -6.78 -3.11
CA THR A 36 7.23 -7.78 -2.09
C THR A 36 5.86 -8.41 -2.31
N VAL A 37 4.86 -7.62 -2.72
CA VAL A 37 3.52 -8.14 -3.04
C VAL A 37 3.56 -9.13 -4.20
N VAL A 38 4.27 -8.81 -5.28
CA VAL A 38 4.42 -9.73 -6.43
C VAL A 38 5.12 -11.02 -6.03
N PHE A 39 6.18 -10.94 -5.22
CA PHE A 39 6.89 -12.11 -4.72
C PHE A 39 5.95 -13.03 -3.90
N VAL A 40 5.22 -12.46 -2.95
CA VAL A 40 4.27 -13.20 -2.12
C VAL A 40 3.12 -13.78 -2.95
N ALA A 41 2.62 -13.05 -3.94
CA ALA A 41 1.57 -13.53 -4.83
C ALA A 41 2.00 -14.76 -5.64
N ILE A 42 3.23 -14.76 -6.17
CA ILE A 42 3.80 -15.92 -6.88
C ILE A 42 3.96 -17.10 -5.93
N PHE A 43 4.46 -16.87 -4.72
CA PHE A 43 4.60 -17.91 -3.70
C PHE A 43 3.26 -18.59 -3.38
N PHE A 44 2.20 -17.80 -3.14
CA PHE A 44 0.86 -18.34 -2.94
C PHE A 44 0.34 -19.09 -4.17
N ALA A 45 0.54 -18.56 -5.38
CA ALA A 45 0.11 -19.24 -6.59
C ALA A 45 0.74 -20.63 -6.78
N ILE A 46 1.99 -20.82 -6.33
CA ILE A 46 2.66 -22.13 -6.35
C ILE A 46 2.09 -23.04 -5.26
N ILE A 47 1.89 -22.52 -4.05
CA ILE A 47 1.34 -23.29 -2.93
C ILE A 47 -0.08 -23.76 -3.25
N ASP A 48 -0.93 -22.88 -3.77
CA ASP A 48 -2.31 -23.21 -4.10
C ASP A 48 -2.38 -24.33 -5.15
N GLN A 49 -1.50 -24.28 -6.17
CA GLN A 49 -1.39 -25.37 -7.14
C GLN A 49 -0.88 -26.67 -6.51
N GLY A 50 0.11 -26.59 -5.61
CA GLY A 50 0.63 -27.75 -4.89
C GLY A 50 -0.43 -28.40 -3.99
N ILE A 51 -1.18 -27.59 -3.23
CA ILE A 51 -2.27 -28.04 -2.37
C ILE A 51 -3.39 -28.65 -3.22
N ASN A 52 -3.82 -27.98 -4.29
CA ASN A 52 -4.85 -28.51 -5.19
C ASN A 52 -4.45 -29.85 -5.81
N ALA A 53 -3.18 -30.01 -6.22
CA ALA A 53 -2.67 -31.26 -6.75
C ALA A 53 -2.71 -32.39 -5.70
N ILE A 54 -2.34 -32.10 -4.45
CA ILE A 54 -2.37 -33.08 -3.35
C ILE A 54 -3.81 -33.46 -3.01
N ILE A 55 -4.72 -32.49 -2.92
CA ILE A 55 -6.14 -32.72 -2.62
C ILE A 55 -6.78 -33.59 -3.72
N ASN A 56 -6.54 -33.29 -4.99
CA ASN A 56 -7.05 -34.08 -6.12
C ASN A 56 -6.45 -35.49 -6.20
N TRP A 57 -5.33 -35.75 -5.54
CA TRP A 57 -4.73 -37.09 -5.49
C TRP A 57 -5.29 -37.94 -4.35
N ILE A 58 -5.86 -37.29 -3.33
CA ILE A 58 -6.40 -37.93 -2.11
C ILE A 58 -7.91 -38.19 -2.18
N LEU A 59 -8.67 -37.30 -2.84
CA LEU A 59 -10.10 -37.44 -3.12
C LEU A 59 -10.34 -38.04 -4.51
#